data_AF-A0A699XSP4-F1
#
_entry.id   AF-A0A699XSP4-F1
#
_cell.length_a   1.000
_cell.length_b   1.000
_cell.length_c   1.000
_cell.angle_alpha   90.00
_cell.angle_beta   90.00
_cell.angle_gamma   90.00
#
_symmetry.space_group_name_H-M   'P 1'
#
loop_
_entity.id
_entity.type
_entity.pdbx_description
1 polymer ?
#
loop_
_entity_poly.entity_id
_entity_poly.type
_entity_poly.pdbx_seq_one_letter_code
_entity_poly.pdbx_strand_id
1 'polypeptide(L)' 'RAEQERLKREYHSIRQTDTETSTEFIQCFLRLAGFLGAAAGTSEEQAKNFQWGLRKST' A
#
# COMPACT_ATOMS: atom_id res chain seq x y z
N ARG A 1 -1.52 -8.53 -17.80
CA ARG A 1 -0.29 -9.18 -17.25
C ARG A 1 0.76 -8.15 -16.81
N ALA A 2 1.24 -7.26 -17.68
CA ALA A 2 2.25 -6.25 -17.30
C ALA A 2 1.76 -5.23 -16.25
N GLU A 3 0.51 -4.77 -16.37
CA GLU A 3 -0.07 -3.79 -15.44
C GLU A 3 -0.28 -4.35 -14.04
N GLN A 4 -0.71 -5.60 -13.91
CA GLN A 4 -0.87 -6.25 -12.61
C GLN A 4 0.48 -6.39 -11.88
N GLU A 5 1.56 -6.67 -12.62
CA GLU A 5 2.92 -6.73 -12.04
C GLU A 5 3.43 -5.34 -11.65
N ARG A 6 3.08 -4.28 -12.41
CA ARG A 6 3.36 -2.89 -12.03
C ARG A 6 2.65 -2.53 -10.72
N LEU A 7 1.35 -2.80 -10.64
CA LEU A 7 0.53 -2.51 -9.46
C LEU A 7 1.02 -3.27 -8.22
N LYS A 8 1.43 -4.54 -8.37
CA LYS A 8 2.05 -5.28 -7.27
C LYS A 8 3.32 -4.60 -6.78
N ARG A 9 4.22 -4.17 -7.68
CA ARG A 9 5.46 -3.47 -7.27
C ARG A 9 5.15 -2.17 -6.55
N GLU A 10 4.23 -1.39 -7.11
CA GLU A 10 3.77 -0.13 -6.52
C GLU A 10 3.23 -0.35 -5.11
N TYR A 11 2.35 -1.33 -4.94
CA TYR A 11 1.77 -1.72 -3.65
C TYR A 11 2.82 -2.15 -2.61
N HIS A 12 3.83 -2.92 -2.99
CA HIS A 12 4.89 -3.33 -2.05
C HIS A 12 5.89 -2.21 -1.73
N SER A 13 5.90 -1.15 -2.54
CA SER A 13 6.79 0.01 -2.37
C SER A 13 6.10 1.24 -1.77
N ILE A 14 4.78 1.18 -1.56
CA ILE A 14 4.00 2.33 -1.10
C ILE A 14 4.44 2.74 0.30
N ARG A 15 4.67 4.05 0.47
CA ARG A 15 5.02 4.67 1.73
C ARG A 15 4.42 6.06 1.78
N GLN A 16 3.96 6.48 2.95
CA GLN A 16 3.51 7.83 3.21
C GLN A 16 4.67 8.80 2.99
N THR A 17 4.42 9.86 2.23
CA THR A 17 5.39 10.94 2.00
C THR A 17 5.22 12.07 3.02
N ASP A 18 6.24 12.93 3.16
CA ASP A 18 6.23 14.03 4.14
C ASP A 18 5.15 15.09 3.90
N THR A 19 4.64 15.15 2.67
CA THR A 19 3.59 16.07 2.23
C THR A 19 2.20 15.43 2.19
N GLU A 20 2.11 14.12 2.43
CA GLU A 20 0.87 13.36 2.35
C GLU A 20 0.31 13.11 3.75
N THR A 21 -0.98 13.39 3.93
CA THR A 21 -1.68 13.07 5.18
C THR A 21 -1.83 11.55 5.33
N SER A 22 -1.93 11.06 6.57
CA SER A 22 -2.16 9.63 6.79
C SER A 22 -3.48 9.14 6.16
N THR A 23 -4.48 10.02 6.01
CA THR A 23 -5.74 9.71 5.33
C THR A 23 -5.57 9.52 3.83
N GLU A 24 -4.80 10.37 3.15
CA GLU A 24 -4.49 10.21 1.72
C GLU A 24 -3.71 8.91 1.47
N PHE A 25 -2.72 8.62 2.32
CA PHE A 25 -1.98 7.37 2.28
C PHE A 25 -2.89 6.15 2.47
N ILE A 26 -3.79 6.16 3.48
CA ILE A 26 -4.77 5.10 3.71
C ILE A 26 -5.66 4.89 2.49
N GLN A 27 -6.16 5.97 1.89
CA GLN A 27 -7.01 5.88 0.69
C GLN A 27 -6.24 5.25 -0.49
N CYS A 28 -5.00 5.65 -0.72
CA CYS A 28 -4.16 5.09 -1.77
C CYS A 28 -3.87 3.60 -1.55
N PHE A 29 -3.49 3.23 -0.32
CA PHE A 29 -3.23 1.85 0.08
C PHE A 29 -4.46 0.96 -0.13
N LEU A 30 -5.64 1.38 0.35
CA LEU A 30 -6.88 0.63 0.19
C LEU A 30 -7.32 0.52 -1.27
N ARG A 31 -7.07 1.55 -2.07
CA ARG A 31 -7.37 1.54 -3.51
C ARG A 31 -6.51 0.51 -4.24
N LEU A 32 -5.21 0.46 -3.97
CA LEU A 32 -4.31 -0.55 -4.56
C LEU A 32 -4.63 -1.97 -4.08
N ALA A 33 -4.90 -2.15 -2.78
CA ALA A 33 -5.33 -3.43 -2.23
C ALA A 33 -6.64 -3.93 -2.88
N GLY A 34 -7.60 -3.03 -3.10
CA GLY A 34 -8.86 -3.32 -3.79
C GLY A 34 -8.66 -3.75 -5.24
N PHE A 35 -7.76 -3.11 -5.98
CA PHE A 35 -7.42 -3.50 -7.36
C PHE A 35 -6.69 -4.84 -7.44
N LEU A 36 -5.82 -5.14 -6.47
CA LEU A 36 -5.04 -6.37 -6.44
C LEU A 36 -5.84 -7.56 -5.91
N GLY A 37 -6.84 -7.33 -5.05
CA GLY A 37 -7.68 -8.39 -4.47
C GLY A 37 -6.84 -9.48 -3.82
N ALA A 38 -7.03 -10.74 -4.24
CA ALA A 38 -6.25 -11.87 -3.73
C ALA A 38 -4.73 -11.75 -3.99
N ALA A 39 -4.30 -10.92 -4.95
CA ALA A 39 -2.89 -10.68 -5.23
C ALA A 39 -2.22 -9.67 -4.27
N ALA A 40 -2.99 -9.00 -3.39
CA ALA A 40 -2.47 -8.11 -2.36
C ALA A 40 -1.86 -8.88 -1.16
N GLY A 41 -1.99 -10.21 -1.14
CA GLY A 41 -1.54 -11.07 -0.05
C GLY A 41 -2.60 -11.26 1.04
N THR A 42 -2.22 -12.02 2.05
CA THR A 42 -3.01 -12.28 3.26
C THR A 42 -3.18 -11.01 4.09
N SER A 43 -4.22 -10.96 4.94
CA SER A 43 -4.45 -9.81 5.82
C SER A 43 -3.22 -9.46 6.69
N GLU A 44 -2.42 -10.46 7.09
CA GLU A 44 -1.20 -10.24 7.87
C GLU A 44 -0.11 -9.54 7.04
N GLU A 45 0.09 -9.96 5.79
CA GLU A 45 1.05 -9.30 4.88
C GLU A 45 0.62 -7.87 4.57
N GLN A 46 -0.68 -7.64 4.36
CA GLN A 46 -1.22 -6.31 4.15
C GLN A 46 -1.00 -5.41 5.38
N ALA A 47 -1.24 -5.94 6.59
CA ALA A 47 -1.01 -5.19 7.83
C ALA A 47 0.47 -4.81 8.01
N LYS A 48 1.40 -5.71 7.67
CA LYS A 48 2.85 -5.43 7.71
C LYS A 48 3.25 -4.36 6.69
N ASN A 49 2.74 -4.43 5.47
CA ASN A 49 3.00 -3.42 4.44
C ASN A 49 2.42 -2.06 4.84
N PHE A 50 1.23 -2.04 5.42
CA PHE A 50 0.60 -0.81 5.93
C PHE A 50 1.46 -0.17 7.03
N GLN A 51 1.87 -0.96 8.03
CA GLN A 51 2.72 -0.47 9.12
C GLN A 51 4.08 0.03 8.64
N TRP A 52 4.68 -0.65 7.66
CA TRP A 52 5.95 -0.22 7.07
C TRP A 52 5.81 1.02 6.20
N GLY A 53 4.67 1.17 5.52
CA GLY A 53 4.35 2.34 4.71
C GLY A 53 4.02 3.57 5.55
N LEU A 54 3.56 3.41 6.79
CA LEU A 54 3.40 4.52 7.72
C LEU A 54 4.76 5.07 8.13
N ARG A 55 4.93 6.38 7.96
CA ARG A 55 6.07 7.08 8.58
C ARG A 55 5.82 7.10 10.08
N LYS A 56 6.83 6.71 10.88
CA LYS A 56 6.84 7.01 12.33
C LYS A 56 6.94 8.52 12.45
N SER A 57 5.80 9.19 12.65
CA SER A 57 5.78 10.56 13.13
C SER A 57 6.47 10.56 14.49
N THR A 58 7.71 11.02 14.51
CA THR A 58 8.37 11.54 15.72
C THR A 58 8.12 13.03 15.76
#